data_AF-A0A4S2E7A7-F1
#
_entry.id   AF-A0A4S2E7A7-F1
#
_cell.length_a   1.000
_cell.length_b   1.000
_cell.length_c   1.000
_cell.angle_alpha   90.00
_cell.angle_beta   90.00
_cell.angle_gamma   90.00
#
_symmetry.space_group_name_H-M   'P 1'
#
loop_
_entity.id
_entity.type
_entity.pdbx_description
1 polymer ?
#
loop_
_entity_poly.entity_id
_entity_poly.type
_entity_poly.pdbx_seq_one_letter_code
_entity_poly.pdbx_strand_id
1 'polypeptide(L)' 'MKTIAYLGMDVHKDTFNLCALDGTTGEILGETRCASD' A
#
# COMPACT_ATOMS: atom_id res chain seq x y z
N MET A 1 15.78 -8.34 -12.03
CA MET A 1 15.40 -6.90 -12.08
C MET A 1 15.08 -6.45 -10.68
N LYS A 2 15.50 -5.25 -10.28
CA LYS A 2 15.08 -4.65 -9.00
C LYS A 2 13.83 -3.82 -9.27
N THR A 3 12.76 -4.09 -8.54
CA THR A 3 11.52 -3.28 -8.60
C THR A 3 11.51 -2.39 -7.37
N ILE A 4 11.24 -1.10 -7.56
CA ILE A 4 10.96 -0.17 -6.47
C ILE A 4 9.43 -0.13 -6.33
N ALA A 5 8.94 -0.35 -5.11
CA ALA A 5 7.54 -0.19 -4.78
C ALA A 5 7.41 0.88 -3.69
N TYR A 6 6.45 1.78 -3.84
CA TYR A 6 6.05 2.71 -2.79
C TYR A 6 4.88 2.12 -2.02
N LEU A 7 4.90 2.23 -0.70
CA LEU A 7 3.82 1.78 0.16
C LEU A 7 3.12 3.00 0.79
N GLY A 8 1.86 3.21 0.43
CA GLY A 8 0.99 4.17 1.08
C GLY A 8 0.19 3.49 2.19
N MET A 9 0.02 4.20 3.31
CA MET A 9 -0.79 3.74 4.43
C MET A 9 -1.81 4.81 4.82
N ASP A 10 -3.07 4.41 4.90
CA ASP A 10 -4.19 5.22 5.36
C ASP A 10 -4.74 4.63 6.67
N VAL A 11 -4.44 5.32 7.78
CA VAL A 11 -4.65 4.82 9.15
C VAL A 11 -5.97 5.34 9.70
N HIS A 12 -6.82 4.42 10.13
CA HIS A 12 -8.05 4.70 10.87
C HIS A 12 -7.94 4.14 12.29
N LYS A 13 -8.91 4.47 13.15
CA LYS A 13 -8.92 4.08 14.56
C LYS A 13 -8.74 2.57 14.79
N ASP A 14 -9.44 1.75 14.01
CA ASP A 14 -9.50 0.29 14.22
C ASP A 14 -9.00 -0.50 13.00
N THR A 15 -8.61 0.17 11.92
CA THR A 15 -8.16 -0.46 10.67
C THR A 15 -7.11 0.38 9.97
N PHE A 16 -6.25 -0.23 9.16
CA PHE A 16 -5.38 0.50 8.24
C PHE A 16 -5.50 -0.08 6.84
N ASN A 17 -5.50 0.80 5.84
CA ASN A 17 -5.45 0.42 4.43
C ASN A 17 -4.01 0.56 3.94
N LEU A 18 -3.50 -0.45 3.26
CA LEU A 18 -2.19 -0.44 2.60
C LEU A 18 -2.40 -0.47 1.09
N CYS A 19 -1.69 0.40 0.38
CA CYS A 19 -1.67 0.42 -1.08
C CYS A 19 -0.22 0.41 -1.56
N ALA A 20 0.10 -0.53 -2.44
CA ALA A 20 1.40 -0.65 -3.08
C ALA A 20 1.32 -0.08 -4.50
N LEU A 21 2.27 0.79 -4.83
CA LEU A 21 2.38 1.43 -6.14
C LEU A 21 3.72 1.03 -6.79
N ASP A 22 3.71 0.83 -8.11
CA ASP A 22 4.94 0.71 -8.89
C ASP A 22 5.69 2.04 -8.85
N GLY A 23 6.96 2.01 -8.45
CA GLY A 23 7.75 3.21 -8.26
C GLY A 23 8.14 3.94 -9.55
N THR A 24 7.89 3.33 -10.71
CA THR A 24 8.22 3.89 -12.03
C THR A 24 6.97 4.38 -12.74
N THR A 25 5.89 3.59 -12.75
CA THR A 25 4.65 3.92 -13.48
C THR A 25 3.61 4.60 -12.60
N GLY A 26 3.68 4.41 -11.28
CA GLY A 26 2.65 4.86 -10.35
C GLY A 26 1.38 4.00 -10.39
N GLU A 27 1.40 2.87 -11.09
CA GLU A 27 0.26 1.94 -11.14
C GLU A 27 0.08 1.22 -9.80
N ILE A 28 -1.17 0.88 -9.48
CA ILE A 28 -1.49 0.10 -8.29
C ILE A 28 -1.05 -1.36 -8.52
N LEU A 29 -0.13 -1.82 -7.70
CA LEU A 29 0.31 -3.22 -7.66
C LEU A 29 -0.59 -4.08 -6.78
N GLY A 30 -1.22 -3.47 -5.77
CA GLY A 30 -2.18 -4.14 -4.91
C GLY A 30 -2.59 -3.29 -3.73
N GLU A 31 -3.73 -3.63 -3.15
CA GLU A 31 -4.28 -2.99 -1.95
C GLU A 31 -4.81 -4.05 -0.98
N THR A 32 -4.70 -3.76 0.31
CA THR A 32 -5.30 -4.59 1.36
C THR A 32 -5.76 -3.72 2.51
N ARG A 33 -6.76 -4.23 3.24
CA ARG A 33 -7.24 -3.63 4.47
C ARG A 33 -6.99 -4.60 5.62
N CYS A 34 -6.37 -4.10 6.67
CA CYS A 34 -6.06 -4.86 7.87
C CYS A 34 -6.81 -4.27 9.06
N ALA A 35 -7.15 -5.13 10.02
CA ALA A 35 -7.52 -4.68 11.36
C ALA A 35 -6.26 -4.14 12.06
N SER A 36 -6.46 -3.17 12.97
CA SER A 36 -5.38 -2.59 13.79
C SER A 36 -5.19 -3.34 15.11
N ASP A 37 -5.55 -4.62 15.15
CA ASP A 37 -5.53 -5.47 16.35
C ASP A 37 -4.12 -5.95 16.73
#